data_AF-A0A4V6MNG8-F1
#
_entry.id   AF-A0A4V6MNG8-F1
#
_cell.length_a   1.000
_cell.length_b   1.000
_cell.length_c   1.000
_cell.angle_alpha   90.00
_cell.angle_beta   90.00
_cell.angle_gamma   90.00
#
_symmetry.space_group_name_H-M   'P 1'
#
loop_
_entity.id
_entity.type
_entity.pdbx_description
1 polymer ?
#
loop_
_entity_poly.entity_id
_entity_poly.type
_entity_poly.pdbx_seq_one_letter_code
_entity_poly.pdbx_strand_id
1 'polypeptide(L)'
;MKSKLPLLIGLSAVLLATSCSATSPTSEESGTSAEPVSATSQSQNGDKSSSTPSASASRSSASVGAKDIIPTLAKPQTDEDRPSQKFNDSSIKKSSFRALAPLSYAQEFAATNKEGDLCLVAWAQSGDGDGSATINGPETECDAPAEVQKDGLTLNIDGSDKKPGVVLAMLPPDVAEKDVRTVLLKIPGNHEDLRPPVEFKATDFGIVSVAMEPATAKELGTITIPRKDGSDFTLDLD
;
A
#
# COMPACT_ATOMS: atom_id res chain seq x y z
N MET A 1 23.99 31.83 -47.44
CA MET A 1 22.97 32.72 -46.87
C MET A 1 22.86 32.40 -45.38
N LYS A 2 23.10 33.39 -44.52
CA LYS A 2 23.18 33.26 -43.06
C LYS A 2 21.78 33.47 -42.47
N SER A 3 21.20 32.45 -41.83
CA SER A 3 20.01 32.64 -40.98
C SER A 3 20.44 32.59 -39.52
N LYS A 4 20.28 33.75 -38.85
CA LYS A 4 20.41 33.94 -37.42
C LYS A 4 19.03 33.72 -36.80
N LEU A 5 18.90 32.83 -35.82
CA LEU A 5 17.75 32.81 -34.92
C LEU A 5 18.03 33.72 -33.71
N PRO A 6 17.04 34.50 -33.23
CA PRO A 6 17.18 35.29 -32.02
C PRO A 6 16.83 34.48 -30.76
N LEU A 7 17.70 34.60 -29.75
CA LEU A 7 17.45 34.26 -28.36
C LEU A 7 16.34 35.17 -27.79
N LEU A 8 15.31 34.58 -27.18
CA LEU A 8 14.36 35.27 -26.30
C LEU A 8 14.56 34.74 -24.88
N ILE A 9 15.34 35.46 -24.08
CA ILE A 9 15.40 35.28 -22.62
C ILE A 9 14.44 36.29 -22.02
N GLY A 10 13.33 35.82 -21.48
CA GLY A 10 12.40 36.60 -20.68
C GLY A 10 12.08 35.84 -19.40
N LEU A 11 12.74 36.20 -18.30
CA LEU A 11 12.29 35.83 -16.96
C LEU A 11 12.22 37.12 -16.13
N SER A 12 11.01 37.46 -15.71
CA SER A 12 10.74 38.47 -14.69
C SER A 12 9.86 37.85 -13.62
N ALA A 13 10.30 38.06 -12.38
CA ALA A 13 9.59 37.99 -11.11
C ALA A 13 9.16 36.57 -10.67
N VAL A 14 9.20 36.20 -9.38
CA VAL A 14 8.35 36.79 -8.33
C VAL A 14 8.76 36.22 -6.93
N LEU A 15 8.75 37.12 -5.94
CA LEU A 15 8.51 37.04 -4.48
C LEU A 15 9.43 36.24 -3.52
N LEU A 16 10.06 37.03 -2.65
CA LEU A 16 10.61 36.66 -1.35
C LEU A 16 9.51 36.60 -0.27
N ALA A 17 9.71 35.68 0.66
CA ALA A 17 8.87 35.30 1.79
C ALA A 17 8.73 36.37 2.89
N THR A 18 7.68 36.25 3.70
CA THR A 18 7.78 36.49 5.15
C THR A 18 6.63 35.81 5.90
N SER A 19 6.99 34.93 6.82
CA SER A 19 6.14 34.26 7.80
C SER A 19 5.97 35.11 9.06
N CYS A 20 4.81 35.01 9.71
CA CYS A 20 4.63 35.43 11.09
C CYS A 20 3.97 34.30 11.88
N SER A 21 4.62 33.92 12.97
CA SER A 21 4.18 32.92 13.95
C SER A 21 3.37 33.56 15.08
N ALA A 22 2.71 32.68 15.83
CA ALA A 22 2.29 32.77 17.23
C ALA A 22 0.95 33.48 17.53
N THR A 23 0.05 32.75 18.19
CA THR A 23 -0.20 32.88 19.65
C THR A 23 -1.39 31.98 20.05
N SER A 24 -1.17 31.06 20.99
CA SER A 24 -2.24 30.45 21.80
C SER A 24 -2.56 31.34 23.00
N PRO A 25 -3.80 31.29 23.51
CA PRO A 25 -3.94 31.17 24.96
C PRO A 25 -5.01 30.16 25.43
N THR A 26 -4.77 29.79 26.68
CA THR A 26 -5.32 28.84 27.65
C THR A 26 -6.75 29.12 28.15
N SER A 27 -7.35 28.08 28.75
CA SER A 27 -8.16 28.03 30.01
C SER A 27 -9.45 27.22 29.85
N GLU A 28 -9.52 26.02 30.45
CA GLU A 28 -10.08 25.69 31.79
C GLU A 28 -11.61 25.61 31.79
N GLU A 29 -12.20 24.46 32.14
CA GLU A 29 -12.73 24.18 33.50
C GLU A 29 -13.55 22.86 33.56
N SER A 30 -13.23 22.05 34.58
CA SER A 30 -14.06 21.19 35.45
C SER A 30 -15.31 20.42 34.97
N GLY A 31 -15.38 19.16 35.44
CA GLY A 31 -16.65 18.45 35.64
C GLY A 31 -16.51 16.97 36.00
N THR A 32 -16.28 16.66 37.28
CA THR A 32 -16.26 15.30 37.87
C THR A 32 -17.66 14.79 38.26
N SER A 33 -17.81 13.45 38.31
CA SER A 33 -18.84 12.61 39.00
C SER A 33 -20.21 12.47 38.31
N ALA A 34 -20.91 11.33 38.29
CA ALA A 34 -20.85 10.10 39.11
C ALA A 34 -21.43 8.87 38.36
N GLU A 35 -20.92 7.67 38.63
CA GLU A 35 -21.67 6.40 38.69
C GLU A 35 -22.36 6.33 40.08
N PRO A 36 -23.51 5.62 40.30
CA PRO A 36 -23.65 4.18 40.06
C PRO A 36 -25.08 3.69 39.71
N VAL A 37 -25.24 2.42 39.30
CA VAL A 37 -25.91 1.33 40.07
C VAL A 37 -26.26 0.13 39.18
N SER A 38 -26.00 -1.05 39.73
CA SER A 38 -26.40 -2.36 39.21
C SER A 38 -27.91 -2.59 39.28
N ALA A 39 -28.46 -3.36 38.35
CA ALA A 39 -29.68 -4.13 38.57
C ALA A 39 -29.58 -5.50 37.88
N THR A 40 -29.36 -6.53 38.70
CA THR A 40 -29.62 -7.93 38.39
C THR A 40 -31.13 -8.20 38.43
N SER A 41 -31.65 -8.98 37.49
CA SER A 41 -32.88 -9.75 37.70
C SER A 41 -32.83 -11.05 36.89
N GLN A 42 -33.02 -12.14 37.63
CA GLN A 42 -33.18 -13.52 37.17
C GLN A 42 -34.66 -13.87 36.98
N SER A 43 -34.87 -15.03 36.32
CA SER A 43 -36.05 -15.92 36.31
C SER A 43 -37.00 -15.74 35.13
N GLN A 44 -37.63 -16.77 34.54
CA GLN A 44 -37.54 -18.24 34.63
C GLN A 44 -38.35 -18.81 33.42
N ASN A 45 -37.94 -19.98 32.95
CA ASN A 45 -38.64 -21.07 32.21
C ASN A 45 -39.96 -20.85 31.43
N GLY A 46 -39.97 -21.42 30.23
CA GLY A 46 -41.18 -21.88 29.53
C GLY A 46 -40.84 -22.81 28.36
N ASP A 47 -41.07 -24.11 28.55
CA ASP A 47 -40.99 -25.16 27.53
C ASP A 47 -41.97 -24.92 26.36
N LYS A 48 -41.50 -25.14 25.12
CA LYS A 48 -42.35 -25.72 24.06
C LYS A 48 -41.52 -26.29 22.90
N SER A 49 -41.71 -27.58 22.65
CA SER A 49 -41.20 -28.31 21.50
C SER A 49 -41.61 -27.68 20.17
N SER A 50 -40.65 -27.49 19.27
CA SER A 50 -40.83 -27.70 17.84
C SER A 50 -39.51 -28.19 17.26
N SER A 51 -39.51 -29.44 16.81
CA SER A 51 -38.45 -30.04 16.03
C SER A 51 -38.29 -29.31 14.71
N THR A 52 -37.30 -28.44 14.64
CA THR A 52 -36.76 -27.88 13.39
C THR A 52 -35.41 -28.56 13.17
N PRO A 53 -35.09 -29.08 11.98
CA PRO A 53 -33.71 -29.45 11.70
C PRO A 53 -32.90 -28.16 11.81
N SER A 54 -32.11 -28.03 12.88
CA SER A 54 -30.96 -27.14 12.87
C SER A 54 -30.05 -27.70 11.80
N ALA A 55 -30.26 -27.27 10.57
CA ALA A 55 -29.14 -26.95 9.72
C ALA A 55 -28.31 -25.97 10.54
N SER A 56 -27.35 -26.50 11.30
CA SER A 56 -26.08 -25.82 11.44
C SER A 56 -25.59 -25.64 10.02
N ALA A 57 -26.08 -24.58 9.37
CA ALA A 57 -25.30 -23.86 8.42
C ALA A 57 -24.08 -23.45 9.24
N SER A 58 -23.07 -24.33 9.26
CA SER A 58 -21.70 -23.91 9.32
C SER A 58 -21.65 -22.79 8.29
N ARG A 59 -21.76 -21.54 8.76
CA ARG A 59 -21.30 -20.40 8.00
C ARG A 59 -19.84 -20.74 7.84
N SER A 60 -19.51 -21.42 6.75
CA SER A 60 -18.15 -21.49 6.27
C SER A 60 -17.77 -20.03 6.19
N SER A 61 -17.02 -19.54 7.17
CA SER A 61 -16.27 -18.31 7.03
C SER A 61 -15.49 -18.54 5.75
N ALA A 62 -15.97 -17.94 4.65
CA ALA A 62 -15.36 -18.16 3.36
C ALA A 62 -13.89 -17.81 3.54
N SER A 63 -13.01 -18.80 3.40
CA SER A 63 -11.58 -18.59 3.54
C SER A 63 -11.19 -17.55 2.51
N VAL A 64 -10.60 -16.44 2.96
CA VAL A 64 -10.10 -15.38 2.06
C VAL A 64 -9.11 -16.01 1.10
N GLY A 65 -9.37 -15.90 -0.19
CA GLY A 65 -8.46 -16.35 -1.24
C GLY A 65 -7.71 -15.18 -1.86
N ALA A 66 -6.57 -15.47 -2.50
CA ALA A 66 -5.76 -14.44 -3.18
C ALA A 66 -6.57 -13.61 -4.20
N LYS A 67 -7.53 -14.23 -4.89
CA LYS A 67 -8.42 -13.56 -5.85
C LYS A 67 -9.42 -12.60 -5.20
N ASP A 68 -9.69 -12.72 -3.91
CA ASP A 68 -10.57 -11.81 -3.18
C ASP A 68 -9.83 -10.49 -2.86
N ILE A 69 -8.49 -10.50 -2.91
CA ILE A 69 -7.60 -9.35 -2.70
C ILE A 69 -7.12 -8.78 -4.04
N ILE A 70 -6.70 -9.66 -4.96
CA ILE A 70 -6.28 -9.32 -6.32
C ILE A 70 -7.27 -9.93 -7.32
N PRO A 71 -8.38 -9.25 -7.65
CA PRO A 71 -9.45 -9.80 -8.50
C PRO A 71 -8.98 -10.20 -9.90
N THR A 72 -7.89 -9.60 -10.41
CA THR A 72 -7.33 -9.95 -11.71
C THR A 72 -6.75 -11.36 -11.75
N LEU A 73 -6.42 -11.98 -10.61
CA LEU A 73 -6.00 -13.38 -10.54
C LEU A 73 -7.07 -14.35 -11.08
N ALA A 74 -8.35 -13.97 -11.03
CA ALA A 74 -9.45 -14.79 -11.57
C ALA A 74 -9.57 -14.72 -13.11
N LYS A 75 -8.87 -13.79 -13.76
CA LYS A 75 -8.87 -13.59 -15.22
C LYS A 75 -7.70 -14.34 -15.86
N PRO A 76 -7.72 -14.68 -17.16
CA PRO A 76 -6.54 -15.15 -17.86
C PRO A 76 -5.40 -14.12 -17.81
N GLN A 77 -4.17 -14.60 -17.73
CA GLN A 77 -2.96 -13.77 -17.78
C GLN A 77 -2.81 -13.11 -19.17
N THR A 78 -2.49 -11.82 -19.21
CA THR A 78 -2.12 -11.12 -20.46
C THR A 78 -0.60 -11.07 -20.68
N ASP A 79 -0.13 -10.40 -21.73
CA ASP A 79 1.30 -10.24 -21.95
C ASP A 79 1.93 -9.21 -20.99
N GLU A 80 1.16 -8.19 -20.57
CA GLU A 80 1.57 -7.19 -19.57
C GLU A 80 1.77 -7.81 -18.18
N ASP A 81 1.04 -8.88 -17.90
CA ASP A 81 1.13 -9.66 -16.66
C ASP A 81 2.40 -10.53 -16.58
N ARG A 82 3.32 -10.44 -17.55
CA ARG A 82 4.55 -11.22 -17.57
C ARG A 82 5.74 -10.31 -17.26
N PRO A 83 6.55 -10.64 -16.24
CA PRO A 83 7.81 -9.96 -16.01
C PRO A 83 8.68 -9.98 -17.27
N SER A 84 9.21 -8.81 -17.64
CA SER A 84 10.15 -8.68 -18.76
C SER A 84 11.51 -9.29 -18.42
N GLN A 85 11.86 -9.26 -17.13
CA GLN A 85 13.07 -9.85 -16.59
C GLN A 85 12.88 -11.33 -16.21
N LYS A 86 13.97 -12.09 -16.24
CA LYS A 86 13.94 -13.51 -15.89
C LYS A 86 13.54 -13.69 -14.43
N PHE A 87 12.58 -14.57 -14.19
CA PHE A 87 12.14 -15.00 -12.87
C PHE A 87 12.28 -16.53 -12.74
N ASN A 88 13.10 -16.97 -11.78
CA ASN A 88 13.53 -18.37 -11.66
C ASN A 88 13.03 -19.09 -10.41
N ASP A 89 12.22 -18.44 -9.57
CA ASP A 89 11.62 -19.17 -8.44
C ASP A 89 10.55 -20.15 -8.97
N SER A 90 10.71 -21.41 -8.59
CA SER A 90 9.82 -22.51 -8.95
C SER A 90 8.70 -22.74 -7.92
N SER A 91 8.77 -22.07 -6.76
CA SER A 91 7.70 -22.04 -5.76
C SER A 91 6.49 -21.25 -6.27
N ILE A 92 6.74 -20.20 -7.07
CA ILE A 92 5.71 -19.31 -7.61
C ILE A 92 5.09 -19.87 -8.89
N LYS A 93 3.77 -19.83 -8.96
CA LYS A 93 2.99 -20.22 -10.14
C LYS A 93 3.10 -19.13 -11.20
N LYS A 94 3.98 -19.32 -12.20
CA LYS A 94 4.22 -18.33 -13.27
C LYS A 94 2.97 -17.91 -14.08
N SER A 95 1.96 -18.77 -14.18
CA SER A 95 0.68 -18.43 -14.84
C SER A 95 -0.21 -17.50 -14.00
N SER A 96 0.14 -17.28 -12.73
CA SER A 96 -0.61 -16.44 -11.80
C SER A 96 -0.07 -15.02 -11.67
N PHE A 97 1.04 -14.67 -12.33
CA PHE A 97 1.54 -13.29 -12.31
C PHE A 97 0.46 -12.33 -12.80
N ARG A 98 0.23 -11.24 -12.07
CA ARG A 98 -0.61 -10.10 -12.45
C ARG A 98 0.17 -8.83 -12.22
N ALA A 99 0.26 -7.99 -13.25
CA ALA A 99 0.90 -6.69 -13.10
C ALA A 99 0.13 -5.85 -12.08
N LEU A 100 0.86 -5.21 -11.16
CA LEU A 100 0.31 -4.21 -10.26
C LEU A 100 0.53 -2.81 -10.85
N ALA A 101 0.37 -1.77 -10.03
CA ALA A 101 0.44 -0.41 -10.50
C ALA A 101 1.88 -0.07 -10.96
N PRO A 102 2.05 0.62 -12.11
CA PRO A 102 3.39 0.87 -12.63
C PRO A 102 4.11 1.96 -11.82
N LEU A 103 5.05 1.57 -10.97
CA LEU A 103 5.87 2.49 -10.17
C LEU A 103 7.19 2.85 -10.89
N SER A 104 7.72 4.04 -10.62
CA SER A 104 9.06 4.45 -11.06
C SER A 104 10.18 3.80 -10.25
N TYR A 105 9.90 3.42 -9.00
CA TYR A 105 10.83 2.73 -8.12
C TYR A 105 10.94 1.23 -8.38
N ALA A 106 9.91 0.60 -8.92
CA ALA A 106 9.86 -0.85 -9.06
C ALA A 106 8.95 -1.33 -10.19
N GLN A 107 9.30 -2.47 -10.79
CA GLN A 107 8.34 -3.30 -11.50
C GLN A 107 7.78 -4.32 -10.52
N GLU A 108 6.46 -4.32 -10.30
CA GLU A 108 5.83 -5.20 -9.31
C GLU A 108 4.68 -6.02 -9.88
N PHE A 109 4.52 -7.21 -9.31
CA PHE A 109 3.50 -8.16 -9.68
C PHE A 109 2.95 -8.88 -8.45
N ALA A 110 1.66 -9.18 -8.47
CA ALA A 110 1.07 -10.18 -7.60
C ALA A 110 1.18 -11.56 -8.24
N ALA A 111 1.39 -12.61 -7.45
CA ALA A 111 1.35 -13.99 -7.88
C ALA A 111 0.86 -14.89 -6.74
N THR A 112 0.78 -16.20 -6.99
CA THR A 112 0.51 -17.20 -5.95
C THR A 112 1.60 -18.27 -5.93
N ASN A 113 1.97 -18.74 -4.75
CA ASN A 113 2.84 -19.92 -4.61
C ASN A 113 2.03 -21.23 -4.74
N LYS A 114 2.67 -22.37 -4.50
CA LYS A 114 2.03 -23.70 -4.62
C LYS A 114 0.95 -23.89 -3.55
N GLU A 115 1.18 -23.35 -2.38
CA GLU A 115 0.37 -23.40 -1.16
C GLU A 115 -0.91 -22.56 -1.29
N GLY A 116 -0.90 -21.56 -2.19
CA GLY A 116 -2.05 -20.68 -2.44
C GLY A 116 -1.93 -19.32 -1.75
N ASP A 117 -0.78 -19.05 -1.14
CA ASP A 117 -0.43 -17.75 -0.57
C ASP A 117 -0.34 -16.70 -1.66
N LEU A 118 -0.64 -15.45 -1.29
CA LEU A 118 -0.51 -14.31 -2.15
C LEU A 118 0.92 -13.77 -2.01
N CYS A 119 1.60 -13.60 -3.15
CA CYS A 119 2.98 -13.17 -3.21
C CYS A 119 3.11 -11.83 -3.93
N LEU A 120 3.94 -10.94 -3.38
CA LEU A 120 4.44 -9.74 -4.03
C LEU A 120 5.82 -10.07 -4.61
N VAL A 121 5.96 -9.93 -5.93
CA VAL A 121 7.22 -10.14 -6.65
C VAL A 121 7.63 -8.82 -7.28
N ALA A 122 8.84 -8.36 -7.02
CA ALA A 122 9.28 -7.09 -7.57
C ALA A 122 10.75 -7.04 -7.98
N TRP A 123 11.02 -6.08 -8.86
CA TRP A 123 12.35 -5.64 -9.26
C TRP A 123 12.50 -4.15 -8.99
N ALA A 124 13.54 -3.74 -8.27
CA ALA A 124 13.85 -2.33 -8.06
C ALA A 124 14.37 -1.70 -9.36
N GLN A 125 14.03 -0.43 -9.59
CA GLN A 125 14.43 0.35 -10.75
C GLN A 125 15.15 1.64 -10.33
N SER A 126 16.16 2.04 -11.09
CA SER A 126 16.86 3.31 -10.89
C SER A 126 16.04 4.53 -11.34
N GLY A 127 14.88 4.34 -11.97
CA GLY A 127 13.93 5.41 -12.28
C GLY A 127 14.43 6.43 -13.31
N ASP A 128 15.44 6.08 -14.12
CA ASP A 128 16.11 7.00 -15.05
C ASP A 128 15.20 7.51 -16.19
N GLY A 129 13.99 6.94 -16.36
CA GLY A 129 12.93 7.45 -17.25
C GLY A 129 13.24 7.41 -18.76
N ASP A 130 14.47 7.10 -19.14
CA ASP A 130 15.00 7.12 -20.52
C ASP A 130 15.18 5.72 -21.14
N GLY A 131 14.72 4.67 -20.43
CA GLY A 131 14.84 3.28 -20.86
C GLY A 131 16.21 2.65 -20.60
N SER A 132 17.15 3.35 -19.95
CA SER A 132 18.45 2.81 -19.52
C SER A 132 18.44 2.31 -18.06
N ALA A 133 17.26 2.29 -17.43
CA ALA A 133 17.11 1.99 -16.02
C ALA A 133 17.80 0.67 -15.63
N THR A 134 18.68 0.77 -14.64
CA THR A 134 19.29 -0.40 -14.01
C THR A 134 18.25 -1.07 -13.11
N ILE A 135 18.25 -2.40 -13.13
CA ILE A 135 17.26 -3.21 -12.42
C ILE A 135 17.96 -4.08 -11.37
N ASN A 136 17.34 -4.24 -10.20
CA ASN A 136 17.74 -5.16 -9.15
C ASN A 136 16.59 -6.11 -8.77
N GLY A 137 16.91 -7.29 -8.24
CA GLY A 137 15.94 -8.37 -7.97
C GLY A 137 15.99 -9.50 -9.01
N PRO A 138 14.95 -10.35 -9.11
CA PRO A 138 13.70 -10.27 -8.35
C PRO A 138 13.86 -10.66 -6.88
N GLU A 139 13.06 -10.03 -6.03
CA GLU A 139 12.77 -10.53 -4.68
C GLU A 139 11.27 -10.86 -4.56
N THR A 140 10.91 -11.64 -3.55
CA THR A 140 9.54 -12.14 -3.37
C THR A 140 9.19 -12.26 -1.90
N GLU A 141 8.03 -11.73 -1.52
CA GLU A 141 7.42 -11.93 -0.21
C GLU A 141 6.05 -12.59 -0.40
N CYS A 142 5.72 -13.60 0.41
CA CYS A 142 4.46 -14.33 0.31
C CYS A 142 3.84 -14.49 1.69
N ASP A 143 2.52 -14.30 1.78
CA ASP A 143 1.78 -14.61 2.99
C ASP A 143 0.37 -15.15 2.67
N ALA A 144 -0.23 -15.82 3.64
CA ALA A 144 -1.58 -16.34 3.56
C ALA A 144 -2.54 -15.18 3.22
N PRO A 145 -3.52 -15.36 2.31
CA PRO A 145 -4.36 -14.25 1.89
C PRO A 145 -5.13 -13.58 3.05
N ALA A 146 -5.46 -14.32 4.11
CA ALA A 146 -6.08 -13.73 5.29
C ALA A 146 -5.18 -12.70 6.00
N GLU A 147 -3.88 -12.95 6.07
CA GLU A 147 -2.90 -12.02 6.63
C GLU A 147 -2.65 -10.86 5.67
N VAL A 148 -2.51 -11.12 4.36
CA VAL A 148 -2.36 -10.05 3.36
C VAL A 148 -3.58 -9.12 3.31
N GLN A 149 -4.78 -9.65 3.50
CA GLN A 149 -6.00 -8.83 3.56
C GLN A 149 -5.96 -7.84 4.74
N LYS A 150 -5.26 -8.19 5.81
CA LYS A 150 -5.21 -7.40 7.04
C LYS A 150 -4.00 -6.47 7.07
N ASP A 151 -2.83 -6.99 6.76
CA ASP A 151 -1.54 -6.35 7.00
C ASP A 151 -0.81 -5.96 5.69
N GLY A 152 -1.26 -6.48 4.54
CA GLY A 152 -0.63 -6.22 3.25
C GLY A 152 0.61 -7.09 3.05
N LEU A 153 1.52 -6.64 2.18
CA LEU A 153 2.84 -7.25 2.00
C LEU A 153 3.88 -6.15 1.90
N THR A 154 5.00 -6.30 2.61
CA THR A 154 6.18 -5.43 2.48
C THR A 154 7.35 -6.25 1.98
N LEU A 155 8.07 -5.70 1.00
CA LEU A 155 9.21 -6.31 0.36
C LEU A 155 10.36 -5.30 0.34
N ASN A 156 11.52 -5.70 0.84
CA ASN A 156 12.74 -4.91 0.75
C ASN A 156 13.71 -5.56 -0.25
N ILE A 157 14.19 -4.77 -1.20
CA ILE A 157 15.23 -5.16 -2.14
C ILE A 157 16.48 -4.35 -1.82
N ASP A 158 17.49 -5.04 -1.30
CA ASP A 158 18.76 -4.40 -0.94
C ASP A 158 19.47 -3.81 -2.15
N GLY A 159 19.81 -2.53 -2.05
CA GLY A 159 20.59 -1.82 -3.07
C GLY A 159 22.10 -2.01 -2.94
N SER A 160 22.83 -1.56 -3.95
CA SER A 160 24.29 -1.38 -3.91
C SER A 160 24.70 -0.18 -4.75
N ASP A 161 25.97 0.22 -4.74
CA ASP A 161 26.48 1.33 -5.57
C ASP A 161 26.15 1.21 -7.06
N LYS A 162 25.86 0.00 -7.55
CA LYS A 162 25.59 -0.31 -8.96
C LYS A 162 24.16 -0.73 -9.24
N LYS A 163 23.33 -0.92 -8.20
CA LYS A 163 21.97 -1.44 -8.37
C LYS A 163 21.02 -0.73 -7.41
N PRO A 164 19.83 -0.33 -7.89
CA PRO A 164 18.86 0.32 -7.02
C PRO A 164 18.42 -0.60 -5.89
N GLY A 165 18.13 -0.02 -4.74
CA GLY A 165 17.34 -0.65 -3.68
C GLY A 165 15.95 -0.04 -3.62
N VAL A 166 14.98 -0.76 -3.08
CA VAL A 166 13.62 -0.26 -2.87
C VAL A 166 12.99 -0.93 -1.67
N VAL A 167 12.26 -0.14 -0.87
CA VAL A 167 11.24 -0.66 0.05
C VAL A 167 9.90 -0.47 -0.63
N LEU A 168 9.19 -1.58 -0.84
CA LEU A 168 7.92 -1.65 -1.55
C LEU A 168 6.87 -2.27 -0.63
N ALA A 169 5.69 -1.65 -0.55
CA ALA A 169 4.57 -2.17 0.21
C ALA A 169 3.31 -2.21 -0.65
N MET A 170 2.67 -3.38 -0.73
CA MET A 170 1.31 -3.55 -1.23
C MET A 170 0.36 -3.46 -0.04
N LEU A 171 -0.41 -2.39 0.03
CA LEU A 171 -1.27 -2.11 1.17
C LEU A 171 -2.51 -3.04 1.20
N PRO A 172 -3.10 -3.26 2.39
CA PRO A 172 -4.37 -3.96 2.53
C PRO A 172 -5.48 -3.37 1.62
N PRO A 173 -6.40 -4.20 1.10
CA PRO A 173 -7.45 -3.76 0.16
C PRO A 173 -8.48 -2.79 0.77
N ASP A 174 -8.55 -2.67 2.09
CA ASP A 174 -9.45 -1.75 2.78
C ASP A 174 -8.85 -0.35 2.99
N VAL A 175 -7.53 -0.18 2.75
CA VAL A 175 -6.84 1.11 2.75
C VAL A 175 -7.07 1.81 1.42
N ALA A 176 -7.74 2.98 1.44
CA ALA A 176 -8.09 3.69 0.22
C ALA A 176 -6.97 4.62 -0.27
N GLU A 177 -6.76 4.68 -1.60
CA GLU A 177 -5.78 5.59 -2.22
C GLU A 177 -5.93 7.04 -1.74
N LYS A 178 -7.15 7.56 -1.58
CA LYS A 178 -7.39 8.94 -1.10
C LYS A 178 -6.78 9.20 0.28
N ASP A 179 -6.80 8.20 1.15
CA ASP A 179 -6.34 8.30 2.53
C ASP A 179 -4.81 8.18 2.55
N VAL A 180 -4.27 7.24 1.75
CA VAL A 180 -2.82 7.12 1.48
C VAL A 180 -2.27 8.44 0.95
N ARG A 181 -2.85 8.97 -0.13
CA ARG A 181 -2.50 10.26 -0.75
C ARG A 181 -2.48 11.39 0.27
N THR A 182 -3.53 11.49 1.10
CA THR A 182 -3.65 12.54 2.12
C THR A 182 -2.53 12.47 3.16
N VAL A 183 -2.09 11.27 3.52
CA VAL A 183 -1.00 11.05 4.47
C VAL A 183 0.36 11.30 3.81
N LEU A 184 0.62 10.66 2.66
CA LEU A 184 1.92 10.70 2.02
C LEU A 184 2.28 12.08 1.46
N LEU A 185 1.30 12.89 1.02
CA LEU A 185 1.58 14.27 0.56
C LEU A 185 1.88 15.26 1.71
N LYS A 186 1.76 14.84 2.97
CA LYS A 186 2.23 15.63 4.12
C LYS A 186 3.71 15.42 4.42
N ILE A 187 4.33 14.39 3.84
CA ILE A 187 5.76 14.15 3.98
C ILE A 187 6.52 15.31 3.33
N PRO A 188 7.46 15.97 4.02
CA PRO A 188 8.20 17.09 3.47
C PRO A 188 8.87 16.75 2.13
N GLY A 189 8.63 17.56 1.11
CA GLY A 189 9.19 17.35 -0.23
C GLY A 189 8.51 16.26 -1.04
N ASN A 190 7.50 15.57 -0.50
CA ASN A 190 6.73 14.59 -1.26
C ASN A 190 5.70 15.29 -2.15
N HIS A 191 5.61 14.84 -3.40
CA HIS A 191 4.74 15.39 -4.43
C HIS A 191 4.34 14.27 -5.39
N GLU A 192 3.53 14.58 -6.41
CA GLU A 192 3.14 13.58 -7.41
C GLU A 192 3.81 13.80 -8.77
N ASP A 193 4.54 14.91 -8.91
CA ASP A 193 5.33 15.22 -10.10
C ASP A 193 6.68 14.47 -10.09
N LEU A 194 7.30 14.24 -11.25
CA LEU A 194 8.60 13.53 -11.34
C LEU A 194 8.61 12.20 -10.55
N ARG A 195 9.75 11.82 -9.96
CA ARG A 195 9.89 10.70 -9.02
C ARG A 195 9.96 11.27 -7.60
N PRO A 196 8.90 11.14 -6.79
CA PRO A 196 8.88 11.71 -5.45
C PRO A 196 9.61 10.83 -4.44
N PRO A 197 10.05 11.34 -3.27
CA PRO A 197 10.70 10.55 -2.23
C PRO A 197 9.91 9.31 -1.82
N VAL A 198 8.58 9.42 -1.78
CA VAL A 198 7.65 8.31 -1.53
C VAL A 198 6.59 8.31 -2.64
N GLU A 199 6.71 7.36 -3.55
CA GLU A 199 5.73 7.15 -4.62
C GLU A 199 4.61 6.24 -4.14
N PHE A 200 3.37 6.53 -4.54
CA PHE A 200 2.26 5.62 -4.37
C PHE A 200 1.39 5.61 -5.61
N LYS A 201 0.86 4.43 -5.96
CA LYS A 201 -0.09 4.27 -7.05
C LYS A 201 -1.12 3.21 -6.71
N ALA A 202 -2.32 3.38 -7.24
CA ALA A 202 -3.37 2.38 -7.12
C ALA A 202 -3.58 1.64 -8.45
N THR A 203 -3.92 0.37 -8.36
CA THR A 203 -4.48 -0.37 -9.49
C THR A 203 -5.93 0.06 -9.73
N ASP A 204 -6.48 -0.24 -10.92
CA ASP A 204 -7.90 0.01 -11.23
C ASP A 204 -8.88 -0.75 -10.30
N PHE A 205 -8.39 -1.77 -9.59
CA PHE A 205 -9.16 -2.54 -8.62
C PHE A 205 -8.88 -2.12 -7.16
N GLY A 206 -8.15 -1.02 -6.95
CA GLY A 206 -8.05 -0.34 -5.66
C GLY A 206 -6.95 -0.79 -4.73
N ILE A 207 -6.04 -1.68 -5.17
CA ILE A 207 -4.84 -2.02 -4.38
C ILE A 207 -3.83 -0.89 -4.54
N VAL A 208 -3.34 -0.38 -3.42
CA VAL A 208 -2.35 0.70 -3.39
C VAL A 208 -0.99 0.11 -3.12
N SER A 209 -0.01 0.48 -3.93
CA SER A 209 1.39 0.20 -3.69
C SER A 209 2.12 1.48 -3.30
N VAL A 210 3.03 1.38 -2.34
CA VAL A 210 3.89 2.47 -1.85
C VAL A 210 5.34 2.05 -2.04
N ALA A 211 6.17 2.90 -2.63
CA ALA A 211 7.57 2.61 -2.87
C ALA A 211 8.47 3.80 -2.59
N MET A 212 9.66 3.51 -2.06
CA MET A 212 10.67 4.50 -1.74
C MET A 212 12.07 3.89 -1.68
N GLU A 213 13.10 4.72 -1.61
CA GLU A 213 14.46 4.24 -1.35
C GLU A 213 14.59 3.72 0.09
N PRO A 214 15.46 2.73 0.36
CA PRO A 214 15.69 2.22 1.71
C PRO A 214 16.13 3.30 2.72
N ALA A 215 16.85 4.34 2.27
CA ALA A 215 17.23 5.46 3.13
C ALA A 215 16.00 6.28 3.57
N THR A 216 15.07 6.54 2.65
CA THR A 216 13.81 7.23 2.95
C THR A 216 12.94 6.40 3.89
N ALA A 217 12.81 5.10 3.62
CA ALA A 217 12.08 4.17 4.48
C ALA A 217 12.58 4.25 5.93
N LYS A 218 13.90 4.15 6.11
CA LYS A 218 14.55 4.26 7.41
C LYS A 218 14.38 5.60 8.12
N GLU A 219 14.32 6.70 7.37
CA GLU A 219 14.07 8.03 7.95
C GLU A 219 12.63 8.15 8.48
N LEU A 220 11.68 7.56 7.76
CA LEU A 220 10.26 7.61 8.10
C LEU A 220 9.90 6.63 9.22
N GLY A 221 10.51 5.44 9.23
CA GLY A 221 10.26 4.35 10.19
C GLY A 221 8.87 3.75 10.06
N THR A 222 7.83 4.51 10.42
CA THR A 222 6.43 4.06 10.31
C THR A 222 5.52 5.14 9.74
N ILE A 223 4.49 4.71 9.02
CA ILE A 223 3.44 5.60 8.48
C ILE A 223 2.07 5.10 8.92
N THR A 224 1.29 5.95 9.58
CA THR A 224 -0.09 5.62 9.99
C THR A 224 -1.10 6.15 8.97
N ILE A 225 -1.95 5.26 8.46
CA ILE A 225 -2.95 5.54 7.43
C ILE A 225 -4.33 5.14 7.94
N PRO A 226 -5.32 6.05 7.95
CA PRO A 226 -6.65 5.72 8.46
C PRO A 226 -7.38 4.73 7.53
N ARG A 227 -8.10 3.78 8.13
CA ARG A 227 -8.98 2.84 7.43
C ARG A 227 -10.42 3.34 7.42
N LYS A 228 -11.24 2.77 6.54
CA LYS A 228 -12.67 3.14 6.39
C LYS A 228 -13.51 2.78 7.61
N ASP A 229 -13.11 1.79 8.38
CA ASP A 229 -13.81 1.35 9.60
C ASP A 229 -13.49 2.22 10.82
N GLY A 230 -12.61 3.22 10.67
CA GLY A 230 -12.19 4.14 11.72
C GLY A 230 -10.98 3.66 12.52
N SER A 231 -10.43 2.48 12.22
CA SER A 231 -9.13 2.03 12.73
C SER A 231 -7.98 2.60 11.90
N ASP A 232 -6.75 2.41 12.36
CA ASP A 232 -5.54 2.80 11.62
C ASP A 232 -4.78 1.57 11.11
N PHE A 233 -4.24 1.68 9.91
CA PHE A 233 -3.19 0.81 9.39
C PHE A 233 -1.83 1.44 9.67
N THR A 234 -0.90 0.65 10.21
CA THR A 234 0.49 1.08 10.38
C THR A 234 1.35 0.36 9.36
N LEU A 235 1.92 1.13 8.44
CA LEU A 235 2.95 0.66 7.52
C LEU A 235 4.30 0.75 8.24
N ASP A 236 4.90 -0.41 8.52
CA ASP A 236 6.25 -0.52 9.04
C ASP A 236 7.25 -0.56 7.89
N LEU A 237 8.29 0.29 7.95
CA LEU A 237 9.28 0.51 6.89
C LEU A 237 10.71 0.14 7.31
N ASP A 238 10.92 -0.26 8.57
CA ASP A 238 12.22 -0.60 9.16
C ASP A 238 12.51 -2.11 9.23
#